data_AF-A0A8T4IVR2-F1
#
_entry.id   AF-A0A8T4IVR2-F1
#
_cell.length_a   1.000
_cell.length_b   1.000
_cell.length_c   1.000
_cell.angle_alpha   90.00
_cell.angle_beta   90.00
_cell.angle_gamma   90.00
#
_symmetry.space_group_name_H-M   'P 1'
#
loop_
_entity.id
_entity.type
_entity.pdbx_description
1 polymer ?
#
loop_
_entity_poly.entity_id
_entity_poly.type
_entity_poly.pdbx_seq_one_letter_code
_entity_poly.pdbx_strand_id
1 'polypeptide(L)'
;MLEIALHGPARAHPVGRQVPVTVTVRNTSRDVVWAAGVLDGSEDGVRYPRYLPSVLRDGRPVAGPPAPEDPLVGPLRPGDFRRLAPGESFDPTGHGFLPLTTFTTYAPDLPGRYLYGLSLSTESDTPEDWLGRFGQGEERAAVLELVKRVPRLTVTSVPLEVVVE
;
A
#
# COMPACT_ATOMS: atom_id res chain seq x y z
N MET A 1 -8.23 -5.70 13.98
CA MET A 1 -8.42 -5.52 12.53
C MET A 1 -7.52 -4.38 12.10
N LEU A 2 -7.12 -4.33 10.83
CA LEU A 2 -6.33 -3.20 10.31
C LEU A 2 -7.29 -2.13 9.76
N GLU A 3 -6.88 -0.88 9.82
CA GLU A 3 -7.55 0.27 9.20
C GLU A 3 -6.52 1.05 8.37
N ILE A 4 -6.96 1.65 7.27
CA ILE A 4 -6.14 2.53 6.42
C ILE A 4 -6.72 3.93 6.41
N ALA A 5 -5.87 4.90 6.70
CA ALA A 5 -6.16 6.32 6.53
C ALA A 5 -5.24 6.91 5.47
N LEU A 6 -5.81 7.80 4.65
CA LEU A 6 -5.09 8.66 3.71
C LEU A 6 -5.10 10.09 4.24
N HIS A 7 -3.97 10.77 4.15
CA HIS A 7 -3.83 12.17 4.54
C HIS A 7 -3.28 12.97 3.36
N GLY A 8 -3.70 14.21 3.23
CA GLY A 8 -3.26 15.07 2.13
C GLY A 8 -3.41 16.56 2.47
N PRO A 9 -3.34 17.43 1.47
CA PRO A 9 -3.37 18.87 1.69
C PRO A 9 -4.71 19.33 2.27
N ALA A 10 -4.65 20.24 3.25
CA ALA A 10 -5.85 20.83 3.87
C ALA A 10 -6.49 21.96 3.03
N ARG A 11 -5.86 22.36 1.93
CA ARG A 11 -6.29 23.43 1.02
C ARG A 11 -6.23 22.93 -0.41
N ALA A 12 -6.81 23.70 -1.33
CA ALA A 12 -6.67 23.45 -2.76
C ALA A 12 -5.19 23.27 -3.14
N HIS A 13 -4.94 22.26 -3.97
CA HIS A 13 -3.61 21.89 -4.45
C HIS A 13 -3.40 22.45 -5.87
N PRO A 14 -2.23 23.01 -6.20
CA PRO A 14 -1.97 23.55 -7.53
C PRO A 14 -2.05 22.51 -8.64
N VAL A 15 -2.66 22.87 -9.78
CA VAL A 15 -2.57 22.11 -11.03
C VAL A 15 -1.11 21.85 -11.43
N GLY A 16 -0.85 20.66 -11.97
CA GLY A 16 0.45 20.23 -12.50
C GLY A 16 1.47 19.88 -11.42
N ARG A 17 1.05 19.75 -10.16
CA ARG A 17 1.90 19.35 -9.03
C ARG A 17 1.44 18.01 -8.45
N GLN A 18 2.40 17.25 -7.94
CA GLN A 18 2.14 16.00 -7.23
C GLN A 18 1.47 16.31 -5.89
N VAL A 19 0.35 15.64 -5.65
CA VAL A 19 -0.38 15.79 -4.40
C VAL A 19 0.35 15.02 -3.29
N PRO A 20 0.74 15.66 -2.17
CA PRO A 20 1.45 14.99 -1.09
C PRO A 20 0.48 14.13 -0.28
N VAL A 21 0.18 12.92 -0.77
CA VAL A 21 -0.65 11.95 -0.06
C VAL A 21 0.23 11.05 0.80
N THR A 22 -0.08 10.94 2.09
CA THR A 22 0.55 9.97 2.99
C THR A 22 -0.47 8.92 3.45
N VAL A 23 0.05 7.75 3.83
CA VAL A 23 -0.75 6.59 4.22
C VAL A 23 -0.46 6.24 5.67
N THR A 24 -1.47 5.81 6.42
CA THR A 24 -1.29 5.21 7.73
C THR A 24 -2.08 3.92 7.83
N VAL A 25 -1.42 2.84 8.24
CA VAL A 25 -2.06 1.58 8.61
C VAL A 25 -2.08 1.49 10.13
N ARG A 26 -3.25 1.23 10.73
CA ARG A 26 -3.43 1.16 12.18
C ARG A 26 -4.02 -0.18 12.61
N ASN A 27 -3.51 -0.73 13.71
CA ASN A 27 -4.14 -1.85 14.39
C ASN A 27 -5.27 -1.35 15.31
N THR A 28 -6.53 -1.67 14.96
CA THR A 28 -7.73 -1.33 15.74
C THR A 28 -8.26 -2.50 16.57
N SER A 29 -7.63 -3.69 16.52
CA SER A 29 -7.97 -4.79 17.44
C SER A 29 -7.41 -4.56 18.84
N ARG A 30 -7.88 -5.40 19.77
CA ARG A 30 -7.34 -5.55 21.13
C ARG A 30 -6.11 -6.46 21.20
N ASP A 31 -5.79 -7.15 20.09
CA ASP A 31 -4.67 -8.06 19.98
C ASP A 31 -3.54 -7.46 19.14
N VAL A 32 -2.35 -8.04 19.27
CA VAL A 32 -1.21 -7.75 18.42
C VAL A 32 -1.46 -8.28 17.01
N VAL A 33 -1.10 -7.49 16.00
CA VAL A 33 -1.23 -7.86 14.58
C VAL A 33 0.11 -7.76 13.87
N TRP A 34 0.39 -8.69 12.97
CA TRP A 34 1.50 -8.58 12.02
C TRP A 34 0.99 -7.97 10.72
N ALA A 35 1.73 -7.02 10.16
CA ALA A 35 1.47 -6.41 8.87
C ALA A 35 2.77 -6.30 8.08
N ALA A 36 2.68 -6.15 6.77
CA ALA A 36 3.81 -5.78 5.92
C ALA A 36 3.46 -4.48 5.18
N GLY A 37 4.46 -3.63 4.93
CA GLY A 37 4.27 -2.42 4.13
C GLY A 37 4.18 -2.73 2.63
N VAL A 38 4.29 -1.69 1.81
CA VAL A 38 4.32 -1.80 0.36
C VAL A 38 5.64 -2.42 -0.06
N LEU A 39 5.55 -3.50 -0.83
CA LEU A 39 6.70 -4.21 -1.35
C LEU A 39 6.73 -4.08 -2.87
N ASP A 40 7.85 -4.47 -3.47
CA ASP A 40 7.94 -4.62 -4.94
C ASP A 40 6.82 -5.53 -5.45
N GLY A 41 6.09 -5.17 -6.50
CA GLY A 41 4.92 -5.94 -6.98
C GLY A 41 3.66 -5.92 -6.07
N SER A 42 3.64 -5.13 -4.98
CA SER A 42 2.42 -4.91 -4.18
C SER A 42 1.41 -4.01 -4.89
N GLU A 43 1.90 -2.99 -5.59
CA GLU A 43 1.07 -1.91 -6.15
C GLU A 43 0.32 -2.33 -7.42
N ASP A 44 0.97 -3.14 -8.26
CA ASP A 44 0.43 -3.70 -9.49
C ASP A 44 -0.31 -5.04 -9.26
N GLY A 45 -0.31 -5.52 -8.02
CA GLY A 45 -0.99 -6.75 -7.60
C GLY A 45 -0.27 -8.05 -7.94
N VAL A 46 1.00 -8.00 -8.39
CA VAL A 46 1.80 -9.18 -8.76
C VAL A 46 2.06 -10.10 -7.56
N ARG A 47 2.22 -9.55 -6.36
CA ARG A 47 2.33 -10.33 -5.11
C ARG A 47 1.49 -9.75 -3.98
N TYR A 48 1.37 -10.52 -2.91
CA TYR A 48 0.84 -10.03 -1.63
C TYR A 48 1.95 -9.43 -0.75
N PRO A 49 1.63 -8.47 0.15
CA PRO A 49 0.32 -7.83 0.27
C PRO A 49 0.04 -6.94 -0.95
N ARG A 50 -1.21 -6.87 -1.39
CA ARG A 50 -1.60 -6.01 -2.51
C ARG A 50 -2.03 -4.66 -1.97
N TYR A 51 -1.33 -3.61 -2.35
CA TYR A 51 -1.66 -2.23 -2.00
C TYR A 51 -2.10 -1.51 -3.27
N LEU A 52 -3.40 -1.49 -3.54
CA LEU A 52 -3.97 -1.03 -4.81
C LEU A 52 -4.45 0.43 -4.69
N PRO A 53 -3.64 1.42 -5.10
CA PRO A 53 -4.06 2.81 -5.11
C PRO A 53 -5.02 3.08 -6.27
N SER A 54 -5.83 4.13 -6.11
CA SER A 54 -6.75 4.63 -7.10
C SER A 54 -6.81 6.15 -6.99
N VAL A 55 -6.89 6.81 -8.14
CA VAL A 55 -7.19 8.24 -8.22
C VAL A 55 -8.33 8.41 -9.21
N LEU A 56 -9.45 8.95 -8.74
CA LEU A 56 -10.65 9.14 -9.54
C LEU A 56 -10.94 10.63 -9.76
N ARG A 57 -11.42 10.97 -10.95
CA ARG A 57 -12.05 12.26 -11.29
C ARG A 57 -13.38 11.97 -11.96
N ASP A 58 -14.46 12.59 -11.48
CA ASP A 58 -15.83 12.36 -11.99
C ASP A 58 -16.20 10.87 -12.06
N GLY A 59 -15.75 10.08 -11.08
CA GLY A 59 -15.96 8.63 -10.99
C GLY A 59 -15.12 7.79 -11.94
N ARG A 60 -14.17 8.38 -12.68
CA ARG A 60 -13.30 7.68 -13.63
C ARG A 60 -11.86 7.60 -13.12
N PRO A 61 -11.17 6.46 -13.24
CA PRO A 61 -9.74 6.37 -12.97
C PRO A 61 -8.95 7.30 -13.86
N VAL A 62 -8.09 8.11 -13.26
CA VAL A 62 -7.19 9.06 -13.94
C VAL A 62 -5.71 8.78 -13.64
N ALA A 63 -5.43 7.89 -12.71
CA ALA A 63 -4.10 7.36 -12.42
C ALA A 63 -4.18 5.88 -12.05
N GLY A 64 -3.09 5.17 -12.30
CA GLY A 64 -2.87 3.81 -11.86
C GLY A 64 -1.37 3.55 -11.76
N PRO A 65 -0.97 2.36 -11.25
CA PRO A 65 0.43 2.02 -11.17
C PRO A 65 1.07 2.05 -12.56
N PRO A 66 2.31 2.53 -12.70
CA PRO A 66 3.02 2.44 -13.96
C PRO A 66 3.19 0.98 -14.37
N ALA A 67 3.46 0.75 -15.67
CA ALA A 67 3.88 -0.58 -16.09
C ALA A 67 5.17 -0.95 -15.34
N PRO A 68 5.28 -2.19 -14.82
CA PRO A 68 6.48 -2.61 -14.13
C PRO A 68 7.68 -2.53 -15.08
N GLU A 69 8.74 -1.84 -14.66
CA GLU A 69 9.98 -1.71 -15.44
C GLU A 69 10.72 -3.05 -15.55
N ASP A 70 10.57 -3.91 -14.53
CA ASP A 70 11.12 -5.27 -14.47
C ASP A 70 10.08 -6.20 -13.80
N PRO A 71 9.69 -7.34 -14.41
CA PRO A 71 8.78 -8.31 -13.77
C PRO A 71 9.43 -9.09 -12.60
N LEU A 72 10.69 -8.84 -12.28
CA LEU A 72 11.42 -9.48 -11.20
C LEU A 72 11.08 -8.84 -9.85
N VAL A 73 10.11 -9.44 -9.16
CA VAL A 73 9.78 -9.08 -7.78
C VAL A 73 10.86 -9.59 -6.82
N GLY A 74 11.47 -8.66 -6.09
CA GLY A 74 12.51 -8.92 -5.10
C GLY A 74 12.06 -9.84 -3.93
N PRO A 75 13.01 -10.50 -3.26
CA PRO A 75 12.72 -11.44 -2.18
C PRO A 75 12.04 -10.76 -0.98
N LEU A 76 11.20 -11.52 -0.28
CA LEU A 76 10.55 -11.08 0.96
C LEU A 76 11.46 -11.40 2.15
N ARG A 77 11.64 -10.46 3.06
CA ARG A 77 12.55 -10.54 4.22
C ARG A 77 11.79 -10.48 5.53
N PRO A 78 12.32 -11.04 6.63
CA PRO A 78 11.72 -10.88 7.96
C PRO A 78 11.56 -9.40 8.38
N GLY A 79 12.46 -8.53 7.91
CA GLY A 79 12.42 -7.09 8.16
C GLY A 79 11.25 -6.36 7.50
N ASP A 80 10.60 -6.97 6.51
CA ASP A 80 9.45 -6.40 5.80
C ASP A 80 8.15 -6.53 6.61
N PHE A 81 8.20 -7.17 7.78
CA PHE A 81 7.07 -7.36 8.67
C PHE A 81 7.16 -6.44 9.88
N ARG A 82 6.04 -5.79 10.19
CA ARG A 82 5.84 -4.96 11.36
C ARG A 82 4.88 -5.66 12.31
N ARG A 83 5.30 -5.80 13.56
CA ARG A 83 4.43 -6.18 14.68
C ARG A 83 3.79 -4.91 15.25
N LEU A 84 2.47 -4.84 15.27
CA LEU A 84 1.69 -3.70 15.74
C LEU A 84 0.96 -4.06 17.03
N ALA A 85 1.24 -3.34 18.10
CA ALA A 85 0.42 -3.38 19.31
C ALA A 85 -0.99 -2.80 19.07
N PRO A 86 -1.98 -3.09 19.94
CA PRO A 86 -3.28 -2.44 19.89
C PRO A 86 -3.15 -0.92 19.85
N GLY A 87 -3.74 -0.29 18.84
CA GLY A 87 -3.70 1.15 18.61
C GLY A 87 -2.44 1.67 17.92
N GLU A 88 -1.38 0.85 17.75
CA GLU A 88 -0.17 1.24 17.02
C GLU A 88 -0.47 1.41 15.53
N SER A 89 0.23 2.37 14.92
CA SER A 89 0.16 2.66 13.50
C SER A 89 1.54 2.78 12.88
N PHE A 90 1.63 2.58 11.58
CA PHE A 90 2.84 2.80 10.81
C PHE A 90 2.51 3.33 9.41
N ASP A 91 3.50 3.95 8.78
CA ASP A 91 3.45 4.32 7.36
C ASP A 91 3.90 3.12 6.51
N PRO A 92 3.01 2.49 5.72
CA PRO A 92 3.37 1.35 4.89
C PRO A 92 4.27 1.72 3.70
N THR A 93 4.53 3.00 3.47
CA THR A 93 5.42 3.52 2.42
C THR A 93 6.70 4.16 3.00
N GLY A 94 6.86 4.12 4.32
CA GLY A 94 7.97 4.73 5.05
C GLY A 94 9.26 3.91 5.01
N HIS A 95 10.19 4.21 5.92
CA HIS A 95 11.51 3.56 5.96
C HIS A 95 11.43 2.03 5.94
N GLY A 96 12.05 1.42 4.91
CA GLY A 96 12.08 -0.02 4.69
C GLY A 96 11.01 -0.54 3.72
N PHE A 97 10.10 0.32 3.27
CA PHE A 97 9.05 -0.03 2.31
C PHE A 97 9.15 0.81 1.04
N LEU A 98 8.47 0.38 -0.02
CA LEU A 98 8.40 1.11 -1.27
C LEU A 98 7.31 2.20 -1.23
N PRO A 99 7.45 3.29 -2.01
CA PRO A 99 6.37 4.24 -2.19
C PRO A 99 5.22 3.63 -3.00
N LEU A 100 4.02 4.22 -2.89
CA LEU A 100 2.96 4.03 -3.88
C LEU A 100 3.22 4.97 -5.06
N THR A 101 3.75 4.43 -6.14
CA THR A 101 4.19 5.18 -7.32
C THR A 101 3.04 5.98 -7.93
N THR A 102 1.82 5.43 -7.94
CA THR A 102 0.60 6.13 -8.36
C THR A 102 0.42 7.45 -7.62
N PHE A 103 0.62 7.47 -6.30
CA PHE A 103 0.46 8.68 -5.49
C PHE A 103 1.66 9.61 -5.61
N THR A 104 2.89 9.08 -5.68
CA THR A 104 4.10 9.90 -5.73
C THR A 104 4.39 10.48 -7.10
N THR A 105 3.82 9.94 -8.19
CA THR A 105 4.09 10.40 -9.56
C THR A 105 2.93 11.16 -10.19
N TYR A 106 1.69 10.87 -9.79
CA TYR A 106 0.52 11.51 -10.41
C TYR A 106 0.43 13.00 -10.05
N ALA A 107 0.35 13.83 -11.09
CA ALA A 107 0.13 15.26 -11.00
C ALA A 107 -1.16 15.61 -11.78
N PRO A 108 -2.24 16.01 -11.10
CA PRO A 108 -3.47 16.45 -11.75
C PRO A 108 -3.20 17.59 -12.74
N ASP A 109 -3.61 17.44 -14.00
CA ASP A 109 -3.40 18.42 -15.08
C ASP A 109 -4.60 19.35 -15.31
N LEU A 110 -5.72 19.08 -14.64
CA LEU A 110 -6.95 19.84 -14.72
C LEU A 110 -7.42 20.24 -13.32
N PRO A 111 -8.06 21.42 -13.18
CA PRO A 111 -8.73 21.76 -11.93
C PRO A 111 -9.95 20.85 -11.70
N GLY A 112 -10.32 20.70 -10.42
CA GLY A 112 -11.49 19.94 -10.01
C GLY A 112 -11.29 19.10 -8.75
N ARG A 113 -12.27 18.24 -8.47
CA ARG A 113 -12.25 17.34 -7.31
C ARG A 113 -11.72 15.97 -7.71
N TYR A 114 -10.77 15.47 -6.94
CA TYR A 114 -10.14 14.17 -7.10
C TYR A 114 -10.37 13.33 -5.83
N LEU A 115 -10.61 12.04 -6.01
CA LEU A 115 -10.74 11.08 -4.92
C LEU A 115 -9.57 10.11 -4.96
N TYR A 116 -8.73 10.17 -3.94
CA TYR A 116 -7.64 9.23 -3.72
C TYR A 116 -8.14 8.11 -2.83
N GLY A 117 -7.94 6.87 -3.24
CA GLY A 117 -8.34 5.69 -2.49
C GLY A 117 -7.23 4.64 -2.50
N LEU A 118 -7.17 3.85 -1.43
CA LEU A 118 -6.23 2.74 -1.28
C LEU A 118 -6.97 1.53 -0.72
N SER A 119 -6.79 0.39 -1.37
CA SER A 119 -7.21 -0.93 -0.89
C SER A 119 -5.99 -1.79 -0.55
N LEU A 120 -6.02 -2.45 0.60
CA LEU A 120 -5.04 -3.45 1.00
C LEU A 120 -5.72 -4.82 1.00
N SER A 121 -5.15 -5.78 0.30
CA SER A 121 -5.51 -7.20 0.43
C SER A 121 -4.33 -8.04 0.89
N THR A 122 -4.61 -8.95 1.83
CA THR A 122 -3.69 -9.91 2.45
C THR A 122 -4.23 -11.34 2.38
N GLU A 123 -5.28 -11.56 1.58
CA GLU A 123 -6.15 -12.73 1.61
C GLU A 123 -5.56 -14.00 1.02
N SER A 124 -4.36 -13.99 0.42
CA SER A 124 -3.85 -15.22 -0.21
C SER A 124 -3.78 -16.38 0.79
N ASP A 125 -4.48 -17.46 0.45
CA ASP A 125 -4.44 -18.74 1.13
C ASP A 125 -3.15 -19.53 0.84
N THR A 126 -2.35 -19.08 -0.12
CA THR A 126 -1.07 -19.66 -0.52
C THR A 126 0.07 -18.72 -0.12
N PRO A 127 0.77 -18.96 1.01
CA PRO A 127 1.85 -18.10 1.48
C PRO A 127 2.94 -17.79 0.44
N GLU A 128 3.16 -18.68 -0.53
CA GLU A 128 4.08 -18.47 -1.66
C GLU A 128 3.71 -17.28 -2.55
N ASP A 129 2.45 -16.85 -2.60
CA ASP A 129 2.01 -15.67 -3.38
C ASP A 129 2.55 -14.35 -2.81
N TRP A 130 3.16 -14.38 -1.62
CA TRP A 130 3.85 -13.24 -1.01
C TRP A 130 5.33 -13.16 -1.41
N LEU A 131 5.91 -14.28 -1.83
CA LEU A 131 7.35 -14.38 -2.06
C LEU A 131 7.74 -13.68 -3.36
N GLY A 132 8.99 -13.22 -3.40
CA GLY A 132 9.62 -12.80 -4.64
C GLY A 132 9.89 -13.96 -5.59
N ARG A 133 10.21 -13.65 -6.85
CA ARG A 133 10.51 -14.66 -7.88
C ARG A 133 11.95 -15.19 -7.83
N PHE A 134 12.82 -14.56 -7.05
CA PHE A 134 14.22 -14.92 -6.91
C PHE A 134 14.76 -14.58 -5.51
N GLY A 135 15.94 -15.13 -5.16
CA GLY A 135 16.70 -14.69 -3.98
C GLY A 135 16.09 -15.02 -2.61
N GLN A 136 15.09 -15.91 -2.53
CA GLN A 136 14.39 -16.22 -1.28
C GLN A 136 15.21 -17.10 -0.32
N GLY A 137 16.10 -17.95 -0.85
CA GLY A 137 17.19 -18.62 -0.14
C GLY A 137 16.88 -19.15 1.26
N GLU A 138 17.81 -18.88 2.19
CA GLU A 138 17.83 -19.41 3.56
C GLU A 138 16.67 -18.89 4.44
N GLU A 139 16.16 -17.69 4.16
CA GLU A 139 15.10 -17.06 4.97
C GLU A 139 13.69 -17.51 4.61
N ARG A 140 13.52 -18.30 3.54
CA ARG A 140 12.20 -18.73 3.03
C ARG A 140 11.30 -19.28 4.13
N ALA A 141 11.82 -20.20 4.96
CA ALA A 141 11.03 -20.85 6.00
C ALA A 141 10.56 -19.84 7.06
N ALA A 142 11.45 -18.96 7.52
CA ALA A 142 11.12 -17.95 8.53
C ALA A 142 10.07 -16.95 8.03
N VAL A 143 10.19 -16.53 6.76
CA VAL A 143 9.25 -15.61 6.12
C VAL A 143 7.87 -16.22 5.96
N LEU A 144 7.77 -17.48 5.54
CA LEU A 144 6.48 -18.15 5.42
C LEU A 144 5.75 -18.29 6.76
N GLU A 145 6.49 -18.51 7.85
CA GLU A 145 5.92 -18.49 9.20
C GLU A 145 5.42 -17.10 9.61
N LEU A 146 6.07 -16.02 9.16
CA LEU A 146 5.58 -14.65 9.37
C LEU A 146 4.34 -14.34 8.53
N VAL A 147 4.31 -14.77 7.26
CA VAL A 147 3.14 -14.62 6.37
C VAL A 147 1.90 -15.26 7.00
N LYS A 148 2.02 -16.44 7.60
CA LYS A 148 0.91 -17.11 8.32
C LYS A 148 0.36 -16.32 9.50
N ARG A 149 1.13 -15.39 10.07
CA ARG A 149 0.72 -14.55 11.20
C ARG A 149 0.03 -13.25 10.76
N VAL A 150 0.15 -12.88 9.48
CA VAL A 150 -0.59 -11.75 8.93
C VAL A 150 -2.06 -12.14 8.81
N PRO A 151 -3.01 -11.34 9.34
CA PRO A 151 -4.43 -11.64 9.21
C PRO A 151 -4.84 -11.64 7.74
N ARG A 152 -5.76 -12.52 7.37
CA ARG A 152 -6.34 -12.57 6.01
C ARG A 152 -7.51 -11.62 5.94
N LEU A 153 -7.32 -10.50 5.24
CA LEU A 153 -8.32 -9.46 5.12
C LEU A 153 -8.14 -8.63 3.86
N THR A 154 -9.23 -7.99 3.47
CA THR A 154 -9.25 -6.83 2.60
C THR A 154 -9.78 -5.62 3.36
N VAL A 155 -9.07 -4.50 3.32
CA VAL A 155 -9.54 -3.22 3.87
C VAL A 155 -9.38 -2.11 2.84
N THR A 156 -10.34 -1.21 2.80
CA THR A 156 -10.33 -0.03 1.93
C THR A 156 -10.34 1.22 2.81
N SER A 157 -9.51 2.20 2.48
CA SER A 157 -9.56 3.52 3.08
C SER A 157 -10.87 4.25 2.75
N VAL A 158 -11.27 5.16 3.65
CA VAL A 158 -12.19 6.22 3.25
C VAL A 158 -11.47 7.10 2.21
N PRO A 159 -12.10 7.39 1.05
CA PRO A 159 -11.44 8.20 0.04
C PRO A 159 -11.03 9.58 0.57
N LEU A 160 -9.79 9.97 0.28
CA LEU A 160 -9.30 11.32 0.51
C LEU A 160 -9.73 12.19 -0.67
N GLU A 161 -10.53 13.21 -0.36
CA GLU A 161 -10.91 14.22 -1.34
C GLU A 161 -9.85 15.33 -1.42
N VAL A 162 -9.45 15.66 -2.64
CA VAL A 162 -8.49 16.73 -2.94
C VAL A 162 -9.10 17.66 -3.99
N VAL A 163 -9.13 18.95 -3.68
CA VAL A 163 -9.50 20.01 -4.64
C VAL A 163 -8.23 20.51 -5.31
N VAL A 164 -8.26 20.61 -6.64
CA VAL A 164 -7.16 21.09 -7.47
C VAL A 164 -7.56 22.40 -8.17
N GLU A 165 -6.69 23.42 -8.11
CA GLU A 165 -6.90 24.78 -8.65
C GLU A 165 -5.65 25.35 -9.36
#